data_AF-B5W7C7-F1
#
_entry.id   AF-B5W7C7-F1
#
_cell.length_a   1.000
_cell.length_b   1.000
_cell.length_c   1.000
_cell.angle_alpha   90.00
_cell.angle_beta   90.00
_cell.angle_gamma   90.00
#
_symmetry.space_group_name_H-M   'P 1'
#
loop_
_entity.id
_entity.type
_entity.pdbx_description
1 polymer ?
#
loop_
_entity_poly.entity_id
_entity_poly.type
_entity_poly.pdbx_seq_one_letter_code
_entity_poly.pdbx_strand_id
1 'polypeptide(L)' 'MYQLRARYNLQLPDSLQIATALDAGCEAFLTNDLQLRRITELKIIVISQLEV' A
#
# COMPACT_ATOMS: atom_id res chain seq x y z
N MET A 1 -3.04 -9.55 6.31
CA MET A 1 -2.11 -9.90 5.21
C MET A 1 -2.76 -10.77 4.12
N TYR A 2 -3.18 -12.02 4.37
CA TYR A 2 -3.68 -12.94 3.32
C TYR A 2 -4.82 -12.37 2.45
N GLN A 3 -5.78 -11.67 3.06
CA GLN A 3 -6.89 -11.03 2.36
C GLN A 3 -6.43 -9.98 1.34
N LEU A 4 -5.42 -9.16 1.67
CA LEU A 4 -4.87 -8.16 0.77
C LEU A 4 -4.15 -8.80 -0.43
N ARG A 5 -3.39 -9.89 -0.19
CA ARG A 5 -2.78 -10.68 -1.27
C ARG A 5 -3.82 -11.21 -2.23
N ALA A 6 -4.89 -11.83 -1.72
CA ALA A 6 -5.95 -12.37 -2.56
C ALA A 6 -6.70 -11.28 -3.33
N ARG A 7 -7.07 -10.17 -2.67
CA ARG A 7 -7.86 -9.09 -3.26
C ARG A 7 -7.11 -8.33 -4.35
N TYR A 8 -5.82 -8.07 -4.15
CA TYR A 8 -5.03 -7.22 -5.03
C TYR A 8 -3.92 -7.97 -5.76
N ASN A 9 -3.88 -9.30 -5.66
CA ASN A 9 -2.82 -10.15 -6.21
C ASN A 9 -1.41 -9.63 -5.85
N LEU A 10 -1.20 -9.25 -4.58
CA LEU A 10 0.07 -8.69 -4.11
C LEU A 10 1.12 -9.78 -3.88
N GLN A 11 2.36 -9.43 -4.19
CA GLN A 11 3.53 -10.19 -3.72
C GLN A 11 3.56 -10.20 -2.19
N LEU A 12 4.23 -11.20 -1.60
CA LEU A 12 4.32 -11.34 -0.15
C LEU A 12 4.88 -10.06 0.52
N PRO A 13 5.98 -9.45 0.05
CA PRO A 13 6.54 -8.26 0.68
C PRO A 13 5.57 -7.08 0.67
N ASP A 14 4.95 -6.77 -0.46
CA ASP A 14 4.02 -5.64 -0.59
C ASP A 14 2.81 -5.81 0.33
N SER A 15 2.26 -7.02 0.40
CA SER A 15 1.14 -7.26 1.29
C SER A 15 1.53 -7.20 2.76
N LEU A 16 2.76 -7.57 3.12
CA LEU A 16 3.24 -7.42 4.48
C LEU A 16 3.35 -5.94 4.82
N GLN A 17 4.00 -5.14 3.97
CA GLN A 17 4.15 -3.69 4.19
C GLN A 17 2.81 -2.97 4.35
N ILE A 18 1.84 -3.26 3.47
CA ILE A 18 0.51 -2.65 3.55
C ILE A 18 -0.25 -3.12 4.80
N ALA A 19 -0.16 -4.42 5.14
CA ALA A 19 -0.78 -4.93 6.36
C ALA A 19 -0.19 -4.28 7.61
N THR A 20 1.13 -4.10 7.66
CA THR A 20 1.82 -3.42 8.76
C THR A 20 1.42 -1.96 8.86
N ALA A 21 1.32 -1.23 7.75
CA ALA A 21 0.90 0.17 7.77
C ALA A 21 -0.55 0.34 8.26
N LEU A 22 -1.45 -0.57 7.87
CA LEU A 22 -2.81 -0.61 8.39
C LEU A 22 -2.85 -0.94 9.89
N ASP A 23 -2.08 -1.94 10.32
CA ASP A 23 -2.01 -2.37 11.72
C ASP A 23 -1.43 -1.27 12.64
N ALA A 24 -0.43 -0.53 12.13
CA ALA A 24 0.15 0.62 12.81
C ALA A 24 -0.75 1.87 12.80
N GLY A 25 -1.91 1.83 12.13
CA GLY A 25 -2.83 2.97 12.04
C GLY A 25 -2.29 4.13 11.20
N CYS A 26 -1.42 3.86 10.23
CA CYS A 26 -0.90 4.91 9.35
C CYS A 26 -2.03 5.54 8.51
N GLU A 27 -1.97 6.86 8.33
CA GLU A 27 -2.92 7.57 7.47
C GLU A 27 -2.62 7.36 5.98
N ALA A 28 -1.36 7.13 5.62
CA ALA A 28 -0.92 6.94 4.25
C ALA A 28 0.32 6.04 4.13
N PHE A 29 0.54 5.51 2.92
CA PHE A 29 1.72 4.75 2.52
C PHE A 29 2.43 5.42 1.35
N LEU A 30 3.67 5.85 1.55
CA LEU A 30 4.51 6.46 0.52
C LEU A 30 5.25 5.36 -0.26
N THR A 31 5.15 5.37 -1.58
CA THR A 31 5.78 4.36 -2.43
C THR A 31 6.21 4.92 -3.79
N ASN A 32 7.16 4.24 -4.44
CA ASN A 32 7.46 4.45 -5.86
C ASN A 32 6.61 3.55 -6.77
N ASP A 33 5.96 2.51 -6.22
CA ASP A 33 5.22 1.55 -7.01
C ASP A 33 3.79 2.04 -7.31
N LEU A 34 3.55 2.35 -8.59
CA LEU A 34 2.26 2.79 -9.10
C LEU A 34 1.17 1.73 -8.96
N GLN A 35 1.55 0.45 -8.91
CA GLN A 35 0.61 -0.66 -8.84
C GLN A 35 -0.16 -0.67 -7.52
N LEU A 36 0.43 -0.15 -6.45
CA LEU A 36 -0.20 -0.14 -5.13
C LEU A 36 -1.37 0.83 -5.02
N ARG A 37 -1.51 1.81 -5.92
CA ARG A 37 -2.65 2.76 -5.95
C ARG A 37 -4.03 2.09 -5.98
N ARG A 38 -4.12 0.85 -6.44
CA ARG A 38 -5.38 0.08 -6.47
C ARG A 38 -5.90 -0.29 -5.08
N ILE A 39 -5.06 -0.19 -4.05
CA ILE A 39 -5.42 -0.49 -2.66
C ILE A 39 -6.30 0.62 -2.13
N THR A 40 -7.49 0.26 -1.65
CA THR A 40 -8.51 1.22 -1.17
C THR A 40 -8.50 1.41 0.34
N GLU A 41 -7.86 0.49 1.08
CA GLU A 41 -7.86 0.43 2.54
C GLU A 41 -6.91 1.48 3.16
N LEU A 42 -5.95 1.99 2.39
CA LEU A 42 -4.92 2.91 2.86
C LEU A 42 -4.65 3.95 1.78
N LYS A 43 -4.46 5.22 2.17
CA LYS A 43 -4.10 6.27 1.21
C LYS A 43 -2.71 5.99 0.65
N ILE A 44 -2.61 5.80 -0.67
CA ILE A 44 -1.33 5.57 -1.33
C ILE A 44 -0.81 6.88 -1.92
N ILE A 45 0.38 7.29 -1.52
CA ILE A 45 1.07 8.46 -2.05
C ILE A 45 2.21 7.95 -2.93
N VAL A 46 2.20 8.34 -4.19
CA VAL A 46 3.27 8.00 -5.12
C VAL A 46 4.27 9.15 -5.16
N ILE A 47 5.55 8.84 -4.98
CA ILE A 47 6.63 9.83 -4.92
C ILE A 47 6.67 10.72 -6.16
N SER A 48 6.46 10.17 -7.36
CA SER A 48 6.45 10.97 -8.61
C SER A 48 5.28 11.95 -8.73
N GLN A 49 4.31 11.91 -7.80
CA GLN A 49 3.19 12.84 -7.72
C GLN A 49 3.25 13.75 -6.51
N LEU A 50 4.33 13.66 -5.74
CA LEU A 50 4.57 14.59 -4.66
C LEU A 50 5.19 15.85 -5.25
N GLU A 51 4.40 16.91 -5.32
CA GLU A 51 4.94 18.26 -5.53
C GLU A 51 5.46 18.76 -4.19
N VAL A 52 6.75 19.07 -4.12
CA VAL A 52 7.44 19.59 -2.94
C VAL A 52 7.89 21.01 -3.22
#